data_AF-A0A1G1EGD5-F1
#
_entry.id   AF-A0A1G1EGD5-F1
#
_cell.length_a   1.000
_cell.length_b   1.000
_cell.length_c   1.000
_cell.angle_alpha   90.00
_cell.angle_beta   90.00
_cell.angle_gamma   90.00
#
_symmetry.space_group_name_H-M   'P 1'
#
loop_
_entity.id
_entity.type
_entity.pdbx_description
1 polymer ?
#
loop_
_entity_poly.entity_id
_entity_poly.type
_entity_poly.pdbx_seq_one_letter_code
_entity_poly.pdbx_strand_id
1 'polypeptide(L)'
;MILFVDDETRRMESYKEELELSGYEVKFLQDVDSAWRFFENNFEKIDLLILDLIMPPGQIFKDENTEDGLRTGIFLFKKIREKATALPTVLFSGGQPPGGVQELPVIIFTNVSDAAVREIFRRKEKCWFIHKEDVLPFELAEKIKEILESS
;
A
#
# COMPACT_ATOMS: atom_id res chain seq x y z
N MET A 1 8.28 6.68 -5.92
CA MET A 1 7.79 5.43 -6.55
C MET A 1 6.51 4.96 -5.87
N ILE A 2 5.58 4.38 -6.64
CA ILE A 2 4.39 3.68 -6.14
C ILE A 2 4.69 2.20 -5.99
N LEU A 3 4.48 1.64 -4.80
CA LEU A 3 4.50 0.19 -4.58
C LEU A 3 3.07 -0.35 -4.75
N PHE A 4 2.84 -1.23 -5.70
CA PHE A 4 1.52 -1.83 -5.97
C PHE A 4 1.58 -3.34 -5.75
N VAL A 5 0.82 -3.84 -4.77
CA VAL A 5 0.81 -5.24 -4.35
C VAL A 5 -0.57 -5.85 -4.60
N ASP A 6 -0.64 -6.81 -5.52
CA ASP A 6 -1.87 -7.48 -5.94
C ASP A 6 -1.55 -8.78 -6.69
N ASP A 7 -2.21 -9.90 -6.38
CA ASP A 7 -1.96 -11.19 -7.04
C ASP A 7 -2.71 -11.34 -8.38
N GLU A 8 -3.68 -10.48 -8.68
CA GLU A 8 -4.47 -10.47 -9.93
C GLU A 8 -3.75 -9.76 -11.10
N THR A 9 -2.55 -10.20 -11.45
CA THR A 9 -1.65 -9.57 -12.45
C THR A 9 -2.34 -9.07 -13.72
N ARG A 10 -3.12 -9.94 -14.39
CA ARG A 10 -3.76 -9.61 -15.68
C ARG A 10 -4.79 -8.50 -15.54
N ARG A 11 -5.48 -8.44 -14.40
CA ARG A 11 -6.49 -7.43 -14.12
C ARG A 11 -5.83 -6.08 -13.85
N MET A 12 -4.70 -6.13 -13.14
CA MET A 12 -3.96 -4.94 -12.70
C MET A 12 -3.06 -4.34 -13.77
N GLU A 13 -2.85 -5.02 -14.90
CA GLU A 13 -2.02 -4.52 -16.01
C GLU A 13 -2.50 -3.15 -16.50
N SER A 14 -3.81 -2.98 -16.76
CA SER A 14 -4.38 -1.70 -17.19
C SER A 14 -4.20 -0.57 -16.15
N TYR A 15 -4.31 -0.89 -14.86
CA TYR A 15 -4.07 0.08 -13.78
C TYR A 15 -2.59 0.47 -13.70
N LYS A 16 -1.70 -0.51 -13.80
CA LYS A 16 -0.25 -0.28 -13.80
C LYS A 16 0.16 0.60 -14.98
N GLU A 17 -0.29 0.27 -16.19
CA GLU A 17 0.02 1.02 -17.40
C GLU A 17 -0.47 2.47 -17.32
N GLU A 18 -1.70 2.69 -16.83
CA GLU A 18 -2.24 4.04 -16.68
C GLU A 18 -1.44 4.89 -15.68
N LEU A 19 -1.01 4.30 -14.57
CA LEU A 19 -0.15 4.98 -13.60
C LEU A 19 1.22 5.34 -14.20
N GLU A 20 1.81 4.42 -14.98
CA GLU A 20 3.07 4.68 -15.68
C GLU A 20 2.92 5.76 -16.76
N LEU A 21 1.82 5.76 -17.51
CA LEU A 21 1.46 6.81 -18.49
C LEU A 21 1.24 8.17 -17.82
N SER A 22 0.72 8.17 -16.59
CA SER A 22 0.58 9.36 -15.74
C SER A 22 1.91 9.86 -15.17
N GLY A 23 3.03 9.19 -15.48
CA GLY A 23 4.39 9.60 -15.11
C GLY A 23 4.89 9.02 -13.79
N TYR A 24 4.16 8.08 -13.18
CA TYR A 24 4.60 7.43 -11.95
C TYR A 24 5.54 6.25 -12.23
N GLU A 25 6.60 6.12 -11.42
CA GLU A 25 7.36 4.87 -11.35
C GLU A 25 6.57 3.85 -10.51
N VAL A 26 6.14 2.75 -11.13
CA VAL A 26 5.32 1.72 -10.46
C VAL A 26 6.11 0.43 -10.27
N LYS A 27 6.30 0.05 -9.00
CA LYS A 27 6.78 -1.28 -8.64
C LYS A 27 5.59 -2.19 -8.35
N PHE A 28 5.24 -3.04 -9.31
CA PHE A 28 4.22 -4.07 -9.13
C PHE A 28 4.81 -5.36 -8.56
N LEU A 29 4.18 -5.93 -7.53
CA LEU A 29 4.56 -7.20 -6.89
C LEU A 29 3.32 -8.04 -6.64
N GLN A 30 3.42 -9.35 -6.91
CA GLN A 30 2.28 -10.27 -6.94
C GLN A 30 2.13 -11.10 -5.67
N ASP A 31 3.09 -10.98 -4.76
CA ASP A 31 3.12 -11.76 -3.55
C ASP A 31 3.61 -10.93 -2.37
N VAL A 32 3.10 -11.29 -1.21
CA VAL A 32 3.37 -10.64 0.06
C VAL A 32 4.83 -10.79 0.52
N ASP A 33 5.50 -11.90 0.20
CA ASP A 33 6.90 -12.12 0.60
C ASP A 33 7.86 -11.19 -0.16
N SER A 34 7.64 -11.01 -1.46
CA SER A 34 8.40 -10.08 -2.29
C SER A 34 8.04 -8.64 -1.96
N ALA A 35 6.75 -8.35 -1.72
CA ALA A 35 6.29 -7.03 -1.27
C ALA A 35 6.96 -6.59 0.02
N TRP A 36 6.98 -7.46 1.04
CA TRP A 36 7.65 -7.16 2.29
C TRP A 36 9.15 -6.96 2.11
N ARG A 37 9.84 -7.89 1.43
CA ARG A 37 11.28 -7.76 1.18
C ARG A 37 11.63 -6.49 0.40
N PHE A 38 10.82 -6.12 -0.58
CA PHE A 38 11.03 -4.89 -1.34
C PHE A 38 10.82 -3.66 -0.47
N PHE A 39 9.74 -3.63 0.31
CA PHE A 39 9.44 -2.57 1.25
C PHE A 39 10.60 -2.36 2.24
N GLU A 40 11.08 -3.42 2.90
CA GLU A 40 12.17 -3.31 3.87
C GLU A 40 13.44 -2.67 3.32
N ASN A 41 13.73 -2.91 2.05
CA ASN A 41 14.95 -2.42 1.40
C ASN A 41 14.78 -1.05 0.73
N ASN A 42 13.55 -0.59 0.51
CA ASN A 42 13.27 0.58 -0.33
C ASN A 42 12.23 1.54 0.24
N PHE A 43 11.77 1.37 1.49
CA PHE A 43 10.64 2.13 2.04
C PHE A 43 10.84 3.66 1.96
N GLU A 44 12.07 4.17 2.09
CA GLU A 44 12.39 5.61 1.96
C GLU A 44 12.12 6.20 0.57
N LYS A 45 11.97 5.35 -0.46
CA LYS A 45 11.71 5.74 -1.85
C LYS A 45 10.25 5.54 -2.27
N ILE A 46 9.44 4.96 -1.38
CA ILE A 46 8.04 4.67 -1.67
C ILE A 46 7.22 5.89 -1.25
N ASP A 47 6.55 6.50 -2.21
CA ASP A 47 5.70 7.68 -1.98
C ASP A 47 4.26 7.27 -1.67
N LEU A 48 3.83 6.10 -2.17
CA LEU A 48 2.49 5.56 -1.97
C LEU A 48 2.48 4.04 -2.10
N LEU A 49 1.67 3.38 -1.27
CA LEU A 49 1.39 1.94 -1.35
C LEU A 49 -0.04 1.71 -1.84
N ILE A 50 -0.21 0.89 -2.87
CA ILE A 50 -1.49 0.30 -3.27
C ILE A 50 -1.46 -1.17 -2.86
N LEU A 51 -2.47 -1.63 -2.13
CA LEU A 51 -2.44 -2.94 -1.48
C LEU A 51 -3.80 -3.64 -1.58
N ASP A 52 -3.81 -4.85 -2.14
CA ASP A 52 -4.95 -5.76 -2.01
C ASP A 52 -4.99 -6.40 -0.61
N LEU A 53 -6.19 -6.79 -0.18
CA LEU A 53 -6.44 -7.49 1.06
C LEU A 53 -6.38 -9.00 0.93
N ILE A 54 -6.96 -9.52 -0.15
CA ILE A 54 -7.06 -10.95 -0.39
C ILE A 54 -5.88 -11.35 -1.26
N MET A 55 -4.91 -12.01 -0.66
CA MET A 55 -3.78 -12.60 -1.36
C MET A 55 -3.33 -13.85 -0.61
N PRO A 56 -2.69 -14.82 -1.27
CA PRO A 56 -2.03 -15.93 -0.59
C PRO A 56 -1.08 -15.43 0.51
N PRO A 57 -1.03 -16.05 1.70
CA PRO A 57 -0.27 -15.53 2.85
C PRO A 57 1.26 -15.57 2.68
N GLY A 58 1.75 -16.26 1.66
CA GLY A 58 3.19 -16.47 1.46
C GLY A 58 3.83 -17.24 2.61
N GLN A 59 5.16 -17.19 2.68
CA GLN A 59 5.93 -17.78 3.77
C GLN A 59 5.94 -16.90 5.02
N ILE A 60 5.87 -15.58 4.87
CA ILE A 60 5.97 -14.63 5.98
C ILE A 60 4.78 -14.67 6.93
N PHE A 61 3.61 -15.10 6.45
CA PHE A 61 2.40 -15.25 7.25
C PHE A 61 1.88 -16.70 7.26
N LYS A 62 2.74 -17.69 6.98
CA LYS A 62 2.36 -19.12 6.95
C LYS A 62 1.83 -19.64 8.30
N ASP A 63 2.32 -19.07 9.40
CA ASP A 63 1.98 -19.46 10.77
C ASP A 63 0.90 -18.53 11.36
N GLU A 64 0.49 -17.49 10.62
CA GLU A 64 -0.56 -16.57 11.04
C GLU A 64 -1.93 -17.08 10.59
N ASN A 65 -2.95 -16.88 11.42
CA ASN A 65 -4.32 -17.15 11.01
C ASN A 65 -4.81 -16.03 10.06
N THR A 66 -4.48 -16.20 8.78
CA THR A 66 -4.89 -15.29 7.70
C THR A 66 -6.29 -15.58 7.17
N GLU A 67 -7.01 -16.56 7.74
CA GLU A 67 -8.27 -17.09 7.20
C GLU A 67 -8.12 -17.46 5.72
N ASP A 68 -7.14 -18.33 5.42
CA ASP A 68 -6.79 -18.79 4.06
C ASP A 68 -6.50 -17.63 3.07
N GLY A 69 -5.86 -16.57 3.55
CA GLY A 69 -5.42 -15.45 2.71
C GLY A 69 -6.36 -14.24 2.67
N LEU A 70 -7.56 -14.35 3.25
CA LEU A 70 -8.54 -13.26 3.30
C LEU A 70 -8.07 -12.03 4.09
N ARG A 71 -7.08 -12.22 4.98
CA ARG A 71 -6.53 -11.16 5.83
C ARG A 71 -5.08 -10.83 5.55
N THR A 72 -4.46 -11.43 4.54
CA THR A 72 -3.02 -11.25 4.25
C THR A 72 -2.65 -9.77 4.10
N GLY A 73 -3.42 -8.99 3.34
CA GLY A 73 -3.14 -7.56 3.18
C GLY A 73 -3.34 -6.77 4.49
N ILE A 74 -4.23 -7.20 5.38
CA ILE A 74 -4.38 -6.57 6.71
C ILE A 74 -3.10 -6.77 7.54
N PHE A 75 -2.54 -7.99 7.53
CA PHE A 75 -1.28 -8.28 8.23
C PHE A 75 -0.11 -7.52 7.61
N LEU A 76 -0.01 -7.48 6.27
CA LEU A 76 1.02 -6.71 5.59
C LEU A 76 0.92 -5.21 5.90
N PHE A 77 -0.29 -4.64 5.87
CA PHE A 77 -0.55 -3.25 6.24
C PHE A 77 -0.06 -2.93 7.66
N LYS A 78 -0.43 -3.76 8.65
CA LYS A 78 0.00 -3.57 10.04
C LYS A 78 1.52 -3.60 10.15
N LYS A 79 2.17 -4.59 9.52
CA LYS A 79 3.63 -4.76 9.55
C LYS A 79 4.36 -3.56 8.91
N ILE A 80 3.83 -3.04 7.80
CA ILE A 80 4.34 -1.84 7.13
C ILE A 80 4.21 -0.61 8.03
N ARG A 81 3.05 -0.42 8.65
CA ARG A 81 2.80 0.72 9.55
C ARG A 81 3.68 0.67 10.79
N GLU A 82 3.81 -0.50 11.42
CA GLU A 82 4.71 -0.70 12.56
C GLU A 82 6.16 -0.33 12.21
N LYS A 83 6.65 -0.76 11.05
CA LYS A 83 8.01 -0.45 10.61
C LYS A 83 8.21 1.03 10.25
N ALA A 84 7.23 1.64 9.58
CA ALA A 84 7.28 3.06 9.22
C ALA A 84 7.24 3.98 10.46
N THR A 85 6.52 3.59 11.51
CA THR A 85 6.46 4.35 12.78
C THR A 85 7.64 4.06 13.71
N ALA A 86 8.25 2.86 13.64
CA ALA A 86 9.35 2.47 14.52
C ALA A 86 10.69 3.13 14.20
N LEU A 87 10.84 3.80 13.06
CA LEU A 87 12.04 4.58 12.75
C LEU A 87 11.99 5.91 13.51
N PRO A 88 12.89 6.14 14.49
CA PRO A 88 12.92 7.40 15.19
C PRO A 88 13.25 8.51 14.19
N THR A 89 12.60 9.66 14.32
CA THR A 89 12.91 10.96 13.70
C THR A 89 14.33 11.48 14.00
N VAL A 90 15.25 10.60 14.40
CA VAL A 90 16.58 10.89 14.88
C VAL A 90 17.57 10.34 13.85
N LEU A 91 17.87 11.12 12.82
CA LEU A 91 19.15 11.09 12.10
C LEU A 91 19.25 12.27 11.10
N PHE A 92 19.21 13.50 11.60
CA PHE A 92 19.89 14.61 10.94
C PHE A 92 20.62 15.48 11.99
N SER A 93 21.92 15.23 12.13
CA SER A 93 22.83 16.14 12.84
C SER A 93 23.20 17.29 11.91
N GLY A 94 22.46 18.39 11.93
CA GLY A 94 22.89 19.62 11.25
C GLY A 94 21.82 20.60 10.76
N GLY A 95 20.53 20.28 10.91
CA GLY A 95 19.44 21.17 10.57
C GLY A 95 18.21 20.80 11.39
N GLN A 96 17.32 21.76 11.67
CA GLN A 96 16.01 21.45 12.24
C GLN A 96 15.38 20.26 11.51
N PRO A 97 14.72 19.31 12.21
CA PRO A 97 13.95 18.28 11.53
C PRO A 97 12.91 18.99 10.64
N PRO A 98 12.93 18.82 9.30
CA PRO A 98 11.76 19.17 8.52
C PRO A 98 10.63 18.28 9.04
N GLY A 99 9.46 18.87 9.23
CA GLY A 99 8.44 18.36 10.14
C GLY A 99 7.94 16.94 9.86
N GLY A 100 7.40 16.34 10.94
CA GLY A 100 6.47 15.22 10.86
C GLY A 100 7.10 13.87 10.55
N VAL A 101 6.69 12.83 11.28
CA VAL A 101 6.75 11.48 10.75
C VAL A 101 5.87 11.49 9.51
N GLN A 102 6.44 11.52 8.30
CA GLN A 102 5.62 11.48 7.10
C GLN A 102 5.09 10.05 6.96
N GLU A 103 3.87 9.84 7.47
CA GLU A 103 3.20 8.56 7.33
C GLU A 103 2.99 8.25 5.85
N LEU A 104 3.40 7.04 5.43
CA LEU A 104 3.24 6.58 4.06
C LEU A 104 1.74 6.51 3.68
N PRO A 105 1.30 7.23 2.62
CA PRO A 105 -0.01 7.06 2.02
C PRO A 105 -0.28 5.60 1.61
N VAL A 106 -1.42 5.05 2.02
CA VAL A 106 -1.84 3.69 1.65
C VAL A 106 -3.24 3.69 1.04
N ILE A 107 -3.36 3.14 -0.16
CA ILE A 107 -4.63 2.79 -0.78
C ILE A 107 -4.85 1.29 -0.60
N ILE A 108 -5.91 0.93 0.12
CA ILE A 108 -6.46 -0.43 0.12
C ILE A 108 -7.30 -0.57 -1.14
N PHE A 109 -6.85 -1.41 -2.07
CA PHE A 109 -7.45 -1.59 -3.38
C PHE A 109 -7.93 -3.03 -3.52
N THR A 110 -9.22 -3.27 -3.30
CA THR A 110 -9.72 -4.64 -3.07
C THR A 110 -11.13 -4.87 -3.62
N ASN A 111 -11.50 -6.12 -3.90
CA ASN A 111 -12.87 -6.51 -4.26
C ASN A 111 -13.72 -6.90 -3.04
N VAL A 112 -13.19 -6.70 -1.83
CA VAL A 112 -13.91 -6.99 -0.59
C VAL A 112 -14.92 -5.88 -0.30
N SER A 113 -16.19 -6.26 -0.24
CA SER A 113 -17.30 -5.37 0.14
C SER A 113 -17.69 -5.47 1.62
N ASP A 114 -16.99 -6.29 2.41
CA ASP A 114 -17.25 -6.49 3.83
C ASP A 114 -17.08 -5.19 4.63
N ALA A 115 -18.17 -4.75 5.27
CA ALA A 115 -18.20 -3.53 6.05
C ALA A 115 -17.31 -3.57 7.30
N ALA A 116 -17.14 -4.74 7.93
CA ALA A 116 -16.27 -4.90 9.09
C ALA A 116 -14.80 -4.71 8.69
N VAL A 117 -14.40 -5.23 7.54
CA VAL A 117 -13.05 -5.02 6.98
C VAL A 117 -12.82 -3.55 6.67
N ARG A 118 -13.78 -2.88 6.03
CA ARG A 118 -13.70 -1.44 5.74
C ARG A 118 -13.56 -0.58 7.00
N GLU A 119 -14.23 -0.92 8.10
CA GLU A 119 -14.13 -0.17 9.36
C GLU A 119 -12.74 -0.25 10.00
N ILE A 120 -11.95 -1.31 9.74
CA ILE A 120 -10.55 -1.42 10.19
C ILE A 120 -9.71 -0.25 9.65
N PHE A 121 -9.97 0.15 8.40
CA PHE A 121 -9.20 1.17 7.69
C PHE A 121 -9.80 2.57 7.79
N ARG A 122 -11.12 2.68 8.03
CA ARG A 122 -11.85 3.97 8.03
C ARG A 122 -11.25 5.05 8.94
N ARG A 123 -10.60 4.64 10.04
CA ARG A 123 -10.04 5.55 11.05
C ARG A 123 -8.51 5.67 10.98
N LYS A 124 -7.88 5.12 9.96
CA LYS A 124 -6.42 5.17 9.79
C LYS A 124 -6.06 6.41 8.99
N GLU A 125 -5.15 7.20 9.53
CA GLU A 125 -4.63 8.38 8.83
C GLU A 125 -3.87 7.96 7.57
N LYS A 126 -3.94 8.80 6.55
CA LYS A 126 -3.35 8.56 5.22
C LYS A 126 -3.66 7.16 4.67
N CYS A 127 -4.90 6.70 4.87
CA CYS A 127 -5.40 5.41 4.41
C CYS A 127 -6.73 5.59 3.67
N TRP A 128 -6.80 5.11 2.43
CA TRP A 128 -8.00 5.19 1.59
C TRP A 128 -8.44 3.78 1.20
N PHE A 129 -9.73 3.52 1.31
CA PHE A 129 -10.32 2.25 0.89
C PHE A 129 -11.05 2.44 -0.44
N ILE A 130 -10.64 1.68 -1.46
CA ILE A 130 -11.18 1.74 -2.82
C ILE A 130 -11.55 0.34 -3.27
N HIS A 131 -12.77 0.19 -3.77
CA HIS A 131 -13.23 -1.06 -4.35
C HIS A 131 -12.81 -1.14 -5.83
N LYS A 132 -12.22 -2.26 -6.28
CA LYS A 132 -11.67 -2.31 -7.66
C LYS A 132 -12.74 -2.23 -8.76
N GLU A 133 -13.99 -2.54 -8.44
CA GLU A 133 -15.10 -2.44 -9.41
C GLU A 133 -15.70 -1.03 -9.50
N ASP A 134 -15.39 -0.17 -8.54
CA ASP A 134 -15.98 1.18 -8.43
C ASP A 134 -15.09 2.26 -9.06
N VAL A 135 -13.94 1.89 -9.60
CA VAL A 135 -12.95 2.83 -10.11
C VAL A 135 -12.35 2.31 -11.41
N LEU A 136 -12.16 3.20 -12.37
CA LEU A 136 -11.43 2.92 -13.61
C LEU A 136 -9.94 3.26 -13.43
N PRO A 137 -9.04 2.73 -14.29
CA PRO A 137 -7.61 3.02 -14.22
C PRO A 137 -7.27 4.51 -14.12
N PHE A 138 -7.88 5.35 -14.96
CA PHE A 138 -7.59 6.79 -14.97
C PHE A 138 -8.09 7.48 -13.70
N GLU A 139 -9.24 7.05 -13.16
CA GLU A 139 -9.79 7.59 -11.90
C GLU A 139 -8.89 7.23 -10.71
N LEU A 140 -8.26 6.05 -10.72
CA LEU A 140 -7.27 5.67 -9.72
C LEU A 140 -6.03 6.58 -9.81
N ALA A 141 -5.56 6.87 -11.02
CA ALA A 141 -4.42 7.77 -11.24
C ALA A 141 -4.72 9.20 -10.79
N GLU A 142 -5.89 9.74 -11.13
CA GLU A 142 -6.35 11.05 -10.65
C GLU A 142 -6.41 11.11 -9.13
N LYS A 143 -6.96 10.07 -8.49
CA LYS A 143 -7.04 10.01 -7.03
C LYS A 143 -5.67 9.91 -6.36
N ILE A 144 -4.72 9.17 -6.95
CA ILE A 144 -3.35 9.11 -6.46
C ILE A 144 -2.67 10.48 -6.55
N LYS A 145 -2.90 11.21 -7.65
CA LYS A 145 -2.42 12.58 -7.79
C LYS A 145 -2.94 13.47 -6.68
N GLU A 146 -4.25 13.45 -6.42
CA GLU A 146 -4.86 14.22 -5.32
C GLU A 146 -4.22 13.88 -3.96
N ILE A 147 -4.03 12.59 -3.68
CA ILE A 147 -3.42 12.11 -2.42
C ILE A 147 -1.98 12.62 -2.27
N LEU A 148 -1.16 12.52 -3.32
CA LEU A 148 0.24 12.92 -3.29
C LEU A 148 0.42 14.44 -3.25
N GLU A 149 -0.44 15.20 -3.91
CA GLU A 149 -0.41 16.68 -3.88
C GLU A 149 -0.88 17.25 -2.53
N SER A 150 -1.62 16.47 -1.73
CA SER A 150 -2.13 16.88 -0.41
C SER A 150 -1.36 16.29 0.79
N SER A 151 -0.26 15.56 0.56
CA SER A 151 0.49 14.77 1.57
C SER A 151 1.79 15.38 2.07
#